data_AF-A0AAU9MXZ6-F1
#
_entry.id   AF-A0AAU9MXZ6-F1
#
_cell.length_a   1.000
_cell.length_b   1.000
_cell.length_c   1.000
_cell.angle_alpha   90.00
_cell.angle_beta   90.00
_cell.angle_gamma   90.00
#
_symmetry.space_group_name_H-M   'P 1'
#
loop_
_entity.id
_entity.type
_entity.pdbx_description
1 polymer ?
#
loop_
_entity_poly.entity_id
_entity_poly.type
_entity_poly.pdbx_seq_one_letter_code
_entity_poly.pdbx_strand_id
1 'polypeptide(L)'
;MSFRHPCHLPEHRAHPPPSPPPYPRRITIHRYPNFRFETIPDGVEHENPVSADRFMEVMEGIDTVSRPLFREMMISGSLSSRSVRPVTVMILDAFFSFGLDVAIETSIPVVFFETVSPCFLWTCCLNLPTLIEAGEVPFQGVYSLNYSVAS
;
A
#
# COMPACT_ATOMS: atom_id res chain seq x y z
N MET A 1 4.61 54.94 57.70
CA MET A 1 3.40 54.21 57.23
C MET A 1 3.30 54.35 55.72
N SER A 2 3.50 53.27 54.98
CA SER A 2 2.67 52.88 53.83
C SER A 2 3.30 51.63 53.19
N PHE A 3 2.86 50.46 53.67
CA PHE A 3 3.16 49.16 53.08
C PHE A 3 2.46 49.06 51.72
N ARG A 4 3.20 48.95 50.62
CA ARG A 4 2.60 48.42 49.38
C ARG A 4 2.51 46.91 49.53
N HIS A 5 1.28 46.40 49.55
CA HIS A 5 0.98 44.97 49.49
C HIS A 5 1.53 44.35 48.20
N PRO A 6 2.14 43.15 48.25
CA PRO A 6 2.35 42.36 47.05
C PRO A 6 1.00 41.78 46.59
N CYS A 7 0.58 42.11 45.35
CA CYS A 7 -0.55 41.44 44.71
C CYS A 7 -0.20 39.96 44.49
N HIS A 8 -0.77 39.07 45.30
CA HIS A 8 -0.80 37.65 45.00
C HIS A 8 -1.77 37.41 43.83
N LEU A 9 -1.22 37.05 42.67
CA LEU A 9 -2.01 36.42 41.61
C LEU A 9 -2.35 34.99 42.06
N PRO A 10 -3.61 34.54 41.95
CA PRO A 10 -3.96 33.17 42.25
C PRO A 10 -3.31 32.26 41.20
N GLU A 11 -2.58 31.23 41.66
CA GLU A 11 -2.10 30.18 40.77
C GLU A 11 -3.30 29.50 40.13
N HIS A 12 -3.48 29.74 38.83
CA HIS A 12 -4.47 29.03 38.03
C HIS A 12 -3.99 27.59 37.91
N ARG A 13 -4.48 26.72 38.81
CA ARG A 13 -4.21 25.28 38.79
C ARG A 13 -4.67 24.78 37.42
N ALA A 14 -3.71 24.47 36.54
CA ALA A 14 -4.01 23.93 35.22
C ALA A 14 -4.82 22.65 35.42
N HIS A 15 -6.01 22.60 34.84
CA HIS A 15 -6.77 21.35 34.81
C HIS A 15 -5.93 20.30 34.06
N PRO A 16 -5.83 19.07 34.58
CA PRO A 16 -5.14 18.01 33.86
C PRO A 16 -5.80 17.86 32.47
N PRO A 17 -5.00 17.62 31.42
CA PRO A 17 -5.54 17.45 30.08
C PRO A 17 -6.60 16.33 30.08
N PRO A 18 -7.69 16.49 29.31
CA PRO A 18 -8.70 15.46 29.20
C PRO A 18 -8.06 14.13 28.78
N SER A 19 -8.51 13.03 29.38
CA SER A 19 -8.04 11.70 29.03
C SER A 19 -8.17 11.48 27.51
N PRO A 20 -7.16 10.88 26.86
CA PRO A 20 -7.23 10.62 25.43
C PRO A 20 -8.49 9.81 25.12
N PRO A 21 -9.14 10.05 23.96
CA PRO A 21 -10.28 9.24 23.54
C PRO A 21 -9.86 7.77 23.53
N PRO A 22 -10.80 6.84 23.82
CA PRO A 22 -10.49 5.42 23.81
C PRO A 22 -9.86 5.05 22.46
N TYR A 23 -8.66 4.45 22.51
CA TYR A 23 -7.96 4.01 21.31
C TYR A 23 -8.91 3.18 20.43
N PRO A 24 -8.89 3.40 19.10
CA PRO A 24 -9.73 2.62 18.20
C PRO A 24 -9.51 1.14 18.47
N ARG A 25 -10.62 0.39 18.58
CA ARG A 25 -10.58 -1.03 18.94
C ARG A 25 -9.61 -1.73 17.99
N ARG A 26 -8.59 -2.38 18.55
CA ARG A 26 -7.61 -3.18 17.79
C ARG A 26 -8.37 -4.18 16.91
N ILE A 27 -8.24 -4.04 15.60
CA ILE A 27 -8.80 -4.99 14.64
C ILE A 27 -7.89 -6.22 14.66
N THR A 28 -8.44 -7.36 15.06
CA THR A 28 -7.73 -8.64 15.05
C THR A 28 -8.37 -9.55 14.00
N ILE A 29 -7.59 -9.91 12.99
CA ILE A 29 -7.94 -10.83 11.90
C ILE A 29 -8.53 -12.17 12.37
N HIS A 30 -8.11 -12.68 13.53
CA HIS A 30 -8.69 -13.90 14.15
C HIS A 30 -10.20 -13.81 14.44
N ARG A 31 -10.79 -12.61 14.46
CA ARG A 31 -12.24 -12.43 14.62
C ARG A 31 -13.02 -12.65 13.33
N TYR A 32 -12.35 -12.79 12.19
CA TYR A 32 -12.97 -12.99 10.88
C TYR A 32 -12.69 -14.40 10.38
N PRO A 33 -13.57 -15.38 10.63
CA PRO A 33 -13.33 -16.78 10.26
C PRO A 33 -13.26 -17.02 8.75
N ASN A 34 -13.72 -16.06 7.94
CA ASN A 34 -13.67 -16.11 6.48
C ASN A 34 -12.42 -15.43 5.90
N PHE A 35 -11.56 -14.83 6.74
CA PHE A 35 -10.31 -14.22 6.30
C PHE A 35 -9.19 -15.27 6.32
N ARG A 36 -8.58 -15.50 5.16
CA ARG A 36 -7.48 -16.47 4.99
C ARG A 36 -6.26 -15.76 4.43
N PHE A 37 -5.08 -16.19 4.89
CA PHE A 37 -3.81 -15.78 4.32
C PHE A 37 -3.28 -16.93 3.47
N GLU A 38 -2.85 -16.61 2.26
CA GLU A 38 -2.16 -17.52 1.36
C GLU A 38 -0.81 -16.89 1.01
N THR A 39 0.23 -17.71 0.95
CA THR A 39 1.60 -17.26 0.66
C THR A 39 1.95 -17.65 -0.76
N ILE A 40 2.54 -16.72 -1.51
CA ILE A 40 3.04 -16.95 -2.86
C ILE A 40 4.56 -16.70 -2.82
N PRO A 41 5.39 -17.62 -3.36
CA PRO A 41 6.83 -17.40 -3.44
C PRO A 41 7.13 -16.25 -4.41
N ASP A 42 8.07 -15.40 -4.02
CA ASP A 42 8.55 -14.23 -4.75
C ASP A 42 9.72 -14.53 -5.69
N GLY A 43 10.13 -15.80 -5.80
CA GLY A 43 11.10 -16.27 -6.79
C GLY A 43 12.56 -15.97 -6.47
N VAL A 44 12.88 -15.41 -5.31
CA VAL A 44 14.25 -15.03 -4.93
C VAL A 44 14.79 -15.95 -3.84
N GLU A 45 16.08 -16.30 -3.91
CA GLU A 45 16.75 -17.01 -2.82
C GLU A 45 17.03 -16.06 -1.64
N HIS A 46 16.56 -16.49 -0.47
CA HIS A 46 16.65 -15.72 0.78
C HIS A 46 17.67 -16.35 1.71
N GLU A 47 18.84 -15.71 1.89
CA GLU A 47 19.78 -16.11 2.94
C GLU A 47 19.68 -15.22 4.20
N ASN A 48 19.08 -14.03 4.09
CA ASN A 48 18.90 -13.01 5.15
C ASN A 48 17.89 -11.96 4.64
N PRO A 49 17.40 -10.98 5.45
CA PRO A 49 16.49 -9.95 4.95
C PRO A 49 17.03 -9.31 3.67
N VAL A 50 16.18 -9.26 2.65
CA VAL A 50 16.55 -8.75 1.33
C VAL A 50 16.85 -7.26 1.45
N SER A 51 18.06 -6.85 1.03
CA SER A 51 18.44 -5.43 0.98
C SER A 51 17.48 -4.67 0.06
N ALA A 52 17.20 -3.40 0.38
CA ALA A 52 16.44 -2.51 -0.49
C ALA A 52 17.07 -2.40 -1.90
N ASP A 53 18.38 -2.59 -2.02
CA ASP A 53 19.09 -2.56 -3.32
C ASP A 53 18.67 -3.70 -4.26
N ARG A 54 18.15 -4.81 -3.71
CA ARG A 54 17.66 -5.97 -4.46
C ARG A 54 16.18 -5.84 -4.81
N PHE A 55 15.57 -4.66 -4.61
CA PHE A 55 14.15 -4.46 -4.89
C PHE A 55 13.76 -4.85 -6.31
N MET A 56 14.54 -4.42 -7.31
CA MET A 56 14.26 -4.76 -8.72
C MET A 56 14.37 -6.27 -8.98
N GLU A 57 15.30 -6.95 -8.34
CA GLU A 57 15.45 -8.41 -8.42
C GLU A 57 14.23 -9.13 -7.84
N VAL A 58 13.69 -8.64 -6.71
CA VAL A 58 12.45 -9.16 -6.12
C VAL A 58 11.26 -8.92 -7.05
N MET A 59 11.16 -7.74 -7.66
CA MET A 59 10.07 -7.46 -8.60
C MET A 59 10.12 -8.37 -9.83
N GLU A 60 11.32 -8.67 -10.34
CA GLU A 60 11.52 -9.64 -11.43
C GLU A 60 11.18 -11.08 -10.99
N GLY A 61 11.56 -11.48 -9.78
CA GLY A 61 11.17 -12.76 -9.20
C GLY A 61 9.66 -12.90 -9.04
N ILE A 62 8.98 -11.85 -8.58
CA ILE A 62 7.51 -11.80 -8.47
C ILE A 62 6.87 -11.96 -9.85
N ASP A 63 7.39 -11.27 -10.86
CA ASP A 63 6.85 -11.35 -12.22
C ASP A 63 7.02 -12.74 -12.84
N THR A 64 8.17 -13.39 -12.60
CA THR A 64 8.50 -14.70 -13.18
C THR A 64 7.86 -15.86 -12.43
N VAL A 65 7.75 -15.77 -11.10
CA VAL A 65 7.30 -16.87 -10.23
C VAL A 65 5.92 -16.62 -9.63
N SER A 66 5.69 -15.45 -9.03
CA SER A 66 4.41 -15.20 -8.34
C SER A 66 3.24 -15.02 -9.30
N ARG A 67 3.44 -14.33 -10.43
CA ARG A 67 2.38 -14.08 -11.45
C ARG A 67 1.70 -15.38 -11.93
N PRO A 68 2.40 -16.42 -12.41
CA PRO A 68 1.75 -17.65 -12.87
C PRO A 68 1.06 -18.42 -11.73
N LEU A 69 1.64 -18.42 -10.52
CA LEU A 69 1.03 -19.07 -9.36
C LEU A 69 -0.24 -18.35 -8.89
N PHE A 70 -0.21 -17.02 -8.84
CA PHE A 70 -1.37 -16.19 -8.53
C PHE A 70 -2.51 -16.43 -9.53
N ARG A 71 -2.18 -16.53 -10.81
CA ARG A 71 -3.14 -16.90 -11.86
C ARG A 71 -3.77 -18.26 -11.60
N GLU A 72 -2.96 -19.28 -11.29
CA GLU A 72 -3.47 -20.62 -10.97
C GLU A 72 -4.37 -20.60 -9.73
N MET A 73 -4.04 -19.83 -8.70
CA MET A 73 -4.89 -19.67 -7.51
C MET A 73 -6.26 -19.11 -7.85
N MET A 74 -6.35 -18.17 -8.80
CA MET A 74 -7.62 -17.58 -9.24
C MET A 74 -8.48 -18.54 -10.06
N ILE A 75 -7.86 -19.48 -10.78
CA ILE A 75 -8.56 -20.43 -11.66
C ILE A 75 -8.90 -21.74 -10.94
N SER A 76 -8.00 -22.24 -10.09
CA SER A 76 -8.08 -23.56 -9.44
C SER A 76 -9.26 -23.72 -8.47
N GLY A 77 -9.87 -22.62 -8.03
CA GLY A 77 -10.94 -22.64 -7.03
C GLY A 77 -10.47 -23.02 -5.62
N SER A 78 -9.16 -23.18 -5.42
CA SER A 78 -8.52 -23.54 -4.14
C SER A 78 -8.79 -22.53 -3.01
N LEU A 79 -9.15 -21.30 -3.37
CA LEU A 79 -9.47 -20.23 -2.43
C LEU A 79 -10.86 -20.37 -1.78
N SER A 80 -11.76 -21.19 -2.34
CA SER A 80 -13.13 -21.36 -1.85
C SER A 80 -13.33 -22.72 -1.18
N SER A 81 -13.60 -22.72 0.13
CA SER A 81 -13.92 -23.94 0.89
C SER A 81 -15.38 -24.39 0.75
N ARG A 82 -16.27 -23.55 0.19
CA ARG A 82 -17.73 -23.72 0.28
C ARG A 82 -18.50 -23.71 -1.04
N SER A 83 -17.91 -23.32 -2.18
CA SER A 83 -18.62 -23.41 -3.47
C SER A 83 -17.74 -23.21 -4.70
N VAL A 84 -18.27 -23.67 -5.83
CA VAL A 84 -17.86 -23.62 -7.26
C VAL A 84 -17.40 -22.24 -7.79
N ARG A 85 -17.37 -21.19 -6.98
CA ARG A 85 -17.00 -19.83 -7.44
C ARG A 85 -15.51 -19.56 -7.15
N PRO A 86 -14.66 -19.40 -8.19
CA PRO A 86 -13.21 -19.33 -8.03
C PRO A 86 -12.77 -18.07 -7.27
N VAL A 87 -13.21 -16.89 -7.71
CA VAL A 87 -13.09 -15.58 -7.04
C VAL A 87 -14.13 -14.64 -7.70
N THR A 88 -14.72 -13.70 -6.97
CA THR A 88 -15.75 -12.78 -7.51
C THR A 88 -15.26 -11.35 -7.75
N VAL A 89 -14.18 -10.95 -7.09
CA VAL A 89 -13.56 -9.63 -7.21
C VAL A 89 -12.11 -9.73 -6.73
N MET A 90 -11.20 -9.02 -7.39
CA MET A 90 -9.83 -8.83 -6.93
C MET A 90 -9.66 -7.42 -6.39
N ILE A 91 -9.03 -7.30 -5.22
CA ILE A 91 -8.54 -6.02 -4.70
C ILE A 91 -7.04 -6.06 -4.84
N LEU A 92 -6.49 -5.24 -5.73
CA LEU A 92 -5.09 -5.28 -6.12
C LEU A 92 -4.39 -4.00 -5.68
N ASP A 93 -3.13 -4.13 -5.26
CA ASP A 93 -2.26 -2.98 -5.14
C ASP A 93 -1.90 -2.48 -6.55
N ALA A 94 -2.05 -1.17 -6.78
CA ALA A 94 -1.76 -0.57 -8.08
C ALA A 94 -0.29 -0.67 -8.51
N PHE A 95 0.62 -0.91 -7.56
CA PHE A 95 2.02 -1.16 -7.86
C PHE A 95 2.26 -2.54 -8.50
N PHE A 96 1.40 -3.52 -8.20
CA PHE A 96 1.48 -4.89 -8.73
C PHE A 96 0.57 -5.07 -9.95
N SER A 97 0.94 -4.42 -11.06
CA SER A 97 0.17 -4.41 -12.32
C SER A 97 -0.07 -5.79 -12.92
N PHE A 98 0.77 -6.80 -12.61
CA PHE A 98 0.58 -8.18 -13.07
C PHE A 98 -0.79 -8.75 -12.68
N GLY A 99 -1.37 -8.30 -11.56
CA GLY A 99 -2.69 -8.74 -11.14
C GLY A 99 -3.80 -8.30 -12.10
N LEU A 100 -3.62 -7.19 -12.82
CA LEU A 100 -4.56 -6.71 -13.84
C LEU A 100 -4.64 -7.69 -15.00
N ASP A 101 -3.49 -8.14 -15.50
CA ASP A 101 -3.43 -9.10 -16.61
C ASP A 101 -4.17 -10.39 -16.24
N VAL A 102 -3.94 -10.90 -15.02
CA VAL A 102 -4.65 -12.07 -14.49
C VAL A 102 -6.15 -11.82 -14.38
N ALA A 103 -6.58 -10.63 -13.96
CA ALA A 103 -7.98 -10.30 -13.84
C ALA A 103 -8.70 -10.17 -15.20
N ILE A 104 -8.02 -9.60 -16.21
CA ILE A 104 -8.51 -9.54 -17.60
C ILE A 104 -8.71 -10.95 -18.13
N GLU A 105 -7.71 -11.81 -18.00
CA GLU A 105 -7.77 -13.20 -18.47
C GLU A 105 -8.88 -14.01 -17.80
N THR A 106 -9.08 -13.80 -16.49
CA THR A 106 -10.10 -14.52 -15.71
C THR A 106 -11.47 -13.86 -15.76
N SER A 107 -11.60 -12.69 -16.40
CA SER A 107 -12.82 -11.87 -16.44
C SER A 107 -13.38 -11.53 -15.05
N ILE A 108 -12.48 -11.31 -14.07
CA ILE A 108 -12.84 -10.97 -12.70
C ILE A 108 -12.75 -9.44 -12.50
N PRO A 109 -13.78 -8.80 -11.93
CA PRO A 109 -13.72 -7.37 -11.61
C PRO A 109 -12.56 -7.01 -10.68
N VAL A 110 -11.93 -5.85 -10.91
CA VAL A 110 -10.80 -5.34 -10.12
C VAL A 110 -11.16 -4.05 -9.42
N VAL A 111 -10.71 -3.91 -8.17
CA VAL A 111 -10.61 -2.65 -7.44
C VAL A 111 -9.14 -2.40 -7.14
N PHE A 112 -8.58 -1.29 -7.64
CA PHE A 112 -7.21 -0.91 -7.34
C PHE A 112 -7.12 -0.13 -6.03
N PHE A 113 -6.07 -0.40 -5.28
CA PHE A 113 -5.69 0.30 -4.07
C PHE A 113 -4.31 0.91 -4.25
N GLU A 114 -4.24 2.23 -4.18
CA GLU A 114 -2.99 2.99 -4.21
C GLU A 114 -2.43 3.11 -2.80
N THR A 115 -1.27 2.50 -2.56
CA THR A 115 -0.55 2.60 -1.28
C THR A 115 0.27 3.89 -1.15
N VAL A 116 0.49 4.59 -2.26
CA VAL A 116 1.24 5.84 -2.33
C VAL A 116 0.36 7.05 -1.98
N SER A 117 0.99 8.12 -1.53
CA SER A 117 0.26 9.36 -1.24
C SER A 117 -0.35 9.97 -2.52
N PRO A 118 -1.49 10.67 -2.44
CA PRO A 118 -2.06 11.38 -3.59
C PRO A 118 -1.09 12.37 -4.24
N CYS A 119 -0.24 13.01 -3.42
CA CYS A 119 0.80 13.91 -3.90
C CYS A 119 1.81 13.18 -4.78
N PHE A 120 2.30 12.01 -4.33
CA PHE A 120 3.23 11.19 -5.10
C PHE A 120 2.61 10.69 -6.41
N LEU A 121 1.37 10.20 -6.36
CA LEU A 121 0.65 9.76 -7.56
C LEU A 121 0.56 10.90 -8.59
N TRP A 122 0.17 12.10 -8.13
CA TRP A 122 0.08 13.27 -9.00
C TRP A 122 1.45 13.66 -9.59
N THR A 123 2.48 13.82 -8.76
CA THR A 123 3.77 14.37 -9.22
C THR A 123 4.62 13.36 -9.96
N CYS A 124 4.70 12.12 -9.47
CA CYS A 124 5.67 11.13 -9.94
C CYS A 124 5.07 10.16 -10.96
N CYS A 125 3.81 9.75 -10.79
CA CYS A 125 3.18 8.78 -11.69
C CYS A 125 2.46 9.45 -12.86
N LEU A 126 1.78 10.58 -12.65
CA LEU A 126 0.92 11.19 -13.67
C LEU A 126 1.58 12.37 -14.40
N ASN A 127 2.30 13.25 -13.70
CA ASN A 127 2.77 14.52 -14.27
C ASN A 127 4.30 14.61 -14.41
N LEU A 128 5.06 13.57 -14.08
CA LEU A 128 6.52 13.64 -14.07
C LEU A 128 7.11 14.05 -15.44
N PRO A 129 6.68 13.50 -16.59
CA PRO A 129 7.21 13.93 -17.89
C PRO A 129 6.95 15.41 -18.16
N THR A 130 5.73 15.89 -17.89
CA THR A 130 5.35 17.30 -18.06
C THR A 130 6.15 18.22 -17.15
N LEU A 131 6.42 17.82 -15.90
CA LEU A 131 7.24 18.59 -14.97
C LEU A 131 8.70 18.67 -15.40
N ILE A 132 9.25 17.61 -16.00
CA ILE A 132 10.59 17.59 -16.58
C ILE A 132 10.66 18.52 -17.80
N GLU A 133 9.69 18.42 -18.70
CA GLU A 133 9.61 19.30 -19.89
C GLU A 133 9.47 20.78 -19.52
N ALA A 134 8.72 21.08 -18.45
CA ALA A 134 8.57 22.44 -17.92
C ALA A 134 9.81 22.95 -17.17
N GLY A 135 10.79 22.09 -16.88
CA GLY A 135 11.98 22.47 -16.11
C GLY A 135 11.71 22.72 -14.61
N GLU A 136 10.56 22.27 -14.11
CA GLU A 136 10.12 22.46 -12.71
C GLU A 136 10.81 21.49 -11.73
N VAL A 137 11.53 20.50 -12.25
CA VAL A 137 12.29 19.52 -11.46
C VAL A 137 13.75 19.49 -11.92
N PRO A 138 14.72 19.33 -11.01
CA PRO A 138 16.15 19.39 -11.31
C PRO A 138 16.68 18.09 -11.94
N PHE A 139 15.86 17.42 -12.76
CA PHE A 139 16.20 16.15 -13.41
C PHE A 139 16.37 16.39 -14.91
N GLN A 140 17.55 16.06 -15.45
CA GLN A 140 17.77 16.00 -16.90
C GLN A 140 17.37 14.59 -17.36
N GLY A 141 16.32 14.50 -18.17
CA GLY A 141 15.61 13.24 -18.43
C GLY A 141 16.49 12.12 -18.98
N VAL A 142 16.44 10.94 -18.34
CA VAL A 142 15.87 9.68 -18.84
C VAL A 142 15.57 8.83 -17.59
N TYR A 143 14.31 8.81 -17.14
CA TYR A 143 13.81 7.74 -16.28
C TYR A 143 12.65 7.09 -17.00
N SER A 144 12.88 5.90 -17.55
CA SER A 144 11.82 5.01 -18.00
C SER A 144 11.13 4.44 -16.77
N LEU A 145 10.27 5.23 -16.12
CA LEU A 145 9.14 4.66 -15.41
C LEU A 145 8.18 4.15 -16.48
N ASN A 146 8.53 3.02 -17.09
CA ASN A 146 7.63 2.27 -17.97
C ASN A 146 6.54 1.63 -17.08
N TYR A 147 5.73 2.45 -16.42
CA TYR A 147 4.39 2.03 -16.09
C TYR A 147 3.65 2.06 -17.42
N SER A 148 3.44 0.87 -17.99
CA SER A 148 2.48 0.68 -19.08
C SER A 148 1.13 1.20 -18.59
N VAL A 149 0.87 2.48 -18.82
CA VAL A 149 -0.47 3.02 -18.87
C VAL A 149 -1.08 2.34 -20.09
N ALA A 150 -1.72 1.20 -19.85
CA ALA A 150 -2.64 0.61 -20.81
C ALA A 150 -3.66 1.70 -21.15
N SER A 151 -3.42 2.35 -22.30
CA SER A 151 -4.40 3.21 -22.98
C SER A 151 -5.39 2.33 -23.74
#